data_AF-A0A3Q1F1B1-F1
#
_entry.id   AF-A0A3Q1F1B1-F1
#
_cell.length_a   1.000
_cell.length_b   1.000
_cell.length_c   1.000
_cell.angle_alpha   90.00
_cell.angle_beta   90.00
_cell.angle_gamma   90.00
#
_symmetry.space_group_name_H-M   'P 1'
#
loop_
_entity.id
_entity.type
_entity.pdbx_description
1 polymer ?
#
loop_
_entity_poly.entity_id
_entity_poly.type
_entity_poly.pdbx_seq_one_letter_code
_entity_poly.pdbx_strand_id
1 'polypeptide(L)'
;MAGGGFSSFHIVVTDSGWLLEPQEFTVPGNQSHLDIWGLITGIGYEVRLTGVSESGLLSRPLTTVAVTGTTHSALAGLSSY
;
A
#
# COMPACT_ATOMS: atom_id res chain seq x y z
N MET A 1 29.34 -8.35 12.36
CA MET A 1 28.57 -8.33 11.09
C MET A 1 27.39 -7.40 11.30
N ALA A 2 27.54 -6.10 11.02
CA ALA A 2 26.40 -5.17 11.02
C ALA A 2 25.74 -5.29 9.65
N GLY A 3 24.67 -6.07 9.55
CA GLY A 3 23.93 -6.21 8.29
C GLY A 3 23.24 -4.89 7.97
N GLY A 4 23.73 -4.16 6.97
CA GLY A 4 23.17 -2.89 6.53
C GLY A 4 21.76 -3.08 5.96
N GLY A 5 20.75 -3.03 6.83
CA GLY A 5 19.34 -3.12 6.50
C GLY A 5 18.54 -1.93 7.04
N PHE A 6 17.28 -1.84 6.64
CA PHE A 6 16.33 -0.89 7.23
C PHE A 6 15.79 -1.46 8.55
N SER A 7 15.58 -0.60 9.56
CA SER A 7 14.87 -0.95 10.80
C SER A 7 13.36 -1.03 10.57
N SER A 8 12.84 -0.18 9.70
CA SER A 8 11.44 -0.19 9.27
C SER A 8 11.26 0.46 7.90
N PHE A 9 10.06 0.32 7.35
CA PHE A 9 9.58 1.02 6.18
C PHE A 9 8.32 1.80 6.54
N HIS A 10 8.26 3.06 6.12
CA HIS A 10 7.05 3.87 6.17
C HIS A 10 6.37 3.83 4.82
N ILE A 11 5.10 3.42 4.78
CA ILE A 11 4.30 3.27 3.59
C ILE A 11 3.09 4.21 3.70
N VAL A 12 2.87 5.04 2.69
CA VAL A 12 1.71 5.93 2.58
C VAL A 12 0.92 5.55 1.34
N VAL A 13 -0.37 5.33 1.50
CA VAL A 13 -1.30 4.96 0.42
C VAL A 13 -2.38 6.03 0.29
N THR A 14 -2.38 6.71 -0.86
CA THR A 14 -3.29 7.82 -1.14
C THR A 14 -4.15 7.47 -2.34
N ASP A 15 -5.47 7.60 -2.21
CA ASP A 15 -6.36 7.38 -3.35
C ASP A 15 -6.22 8.51 -4.38
N SER A 16 -6.34 8.19 -5.67
CA SER A 16 -6.12 9.15 -6.75
C SER A 16 -7.09 10.33 -6.74
N GLY A 17 -8.24 10.20 -6.07
CA GLY A 17 -9.25 11.22 -5.96
C GLY A 17 -9.14 12.07 -4.69
N TRP A 18 -8.21 11.74 -3.78
CA TRP A 18 -8.10 12.34 -2.45
C TRP A 18 -9.45 12.31 -1.69
N LEU A 19 -10.19 11.21 -1.85
CA LEU A 19 -11.50 10.98 -1.25
C LEU A 19 -11.39 10.56 0.22
N LEU A 20 -10.25 9.96 0.59
CA LEU A 20 -9.94 9.51 1.95
C LEU A 20 -8.67 10.21 2.45
N GLU A 21 -8.48 10.21 3.78
CA GLU A 21 -7.18 10.53 4.36
C GLU A 21 -6.14 9.48 3.92
N PRO A 22 -4.88 9.89 3.65
CA PRO A 22 -3.82 8.94 3.34
C PRO A 22 -3.66 7.90 4.46
N GLN A 23 -3.57 6.64 4.07
CA GLN A 23 -3.34 5.55 5.02
C GLN A 23 -1.85 5.38 5.24
N GLU A 24 -1.40 5.48 6.49
CA GLU A 24 0.01 5.37 6.86
C GLU A 24 0.31 4.08 7.62
N PHE A 25 1.38 3.40 7.23
CA PHE A 25 1.81 2.14 7.83
C PHE A 25 3.30 2.17 8.16
N THR A 26 3.67 1.61 9.30
CA THR A 26 5.06 1.33 9.66
C THR A 26 5.27 -0.18 9.68
N VAL A 27 6.14 -0.65 8.81
CA VAL A 27 6.42 -2.08 8.59
C VAL A 27 7.83 -2.39 9.09
N PRO A 28 8.04 -3.38 9.98
CA PRO A 28 9.37 -3.81 10.41
C PRO A 28 10.27 -4.18 9.23
N GLY A 29 11.56 -3.84 9.30
CA GLY A 29 12.50 -4.02 8.19
C GLY A 29 12.77 -5.47 7.78
N ASN A 30 12.35 -6.44 8.60
CA ASN A 30 12.40 -7.86 8.29
C ASN A 30 11.16 -8.38 7.54
N GLN A 31 10.17 -7.54 7.26
CA GLN A 31 8.98 -7.88 6.47
C GLN A 31 9.13 -7.36 5.04
N SER A 32 8.63 -8.14 4.09
CA SER A 32 8.70 -7.82 2.66
C SER A 32 7.33 -7.57 2.01
N HIS A 33 6.23 -7.73 2.75
CA HIS A 33 4.87 -7.51 2.25
C HIS A 33 3.95 -6.94 3.34
N LEU A 34 2.89 -6.25 2.91
CA LEU A 34 1.81 -5.73 3.76
C LEU A 34 0.50 -5.85 2.96
N ASP A 35 -0.51 -6.48 3.55
CA ASP A 35 -1.85 -6.50 2.98
C ASP A 35 -2.63 -5.26 3.43
N ILE A 36 -3.22 -4.55 2.48
CA ILE A 36 -3.96 -3.32 2.72
C ILE A 36 -5.43 -3.54 2.39
N TRP A 37 -6.29 -3.25 3.36
CA TRP A 37 -7.73 -3.52 3.32
C TRP A 37 -8.52 -2.21 3.37
N GLY A 38 -9.84 -2.30 3.11
CA GLY A 38 -10.72 -1.13 3.17
C GLY A 38 -10.50 -0.11 2.04
N LEU A 39 -9.86 -0.52 0.94
CA LEU A 39 -9.68 0.32 -0.25
C LEU A 39 -10.99 0.47 -1.03
N ILE A 40 -11.17 1.62 -1.65
CA ILE A 40 -12.23 1.87 -2.62
C ILE A 40 -11.91 1.07 -3.88
N THR A 41 -12.90 0.39 -4.43
CA THR A 41 -12.78 -0.45 -5.63
C THR A 41 -12.88 0.36 -6.91
N GLY A 42 -12.11 -0.01 -7.93
CA GLY A 42 -12.16 0.61 -9.26
C GLY A 42 -11.46 1.97 -9.36
N ILE A 43 -10.58 2.32 -8.42
CA ILE A 43 -9.83 3.58 -8.43
C ILE A 43 -8.32 3.35 -8.32
N GLY A 44 -7.55 4.38 -8.72
CA GLY A 44 -6.10 4.40 -8.58
C GLY A 44 -5.65 4.76 -7.17
N TYR A 45 -4.48 4.28 -6.81
CA TYR A 45 -3.78 4.58 -5.57
C TYR A 45 -2.31 4.85 -5.86
N GLU A 46 -1.79 5.96 -5.31
CA GLU A 46 -0.36 6.17 -5.20
C GLU A 46 0.15 5.52 -3.91
N VAL A 47 1.18 4.68 -4.03
CA VAL A 47 1.85 4.04 -2.90
C VAL A 47 3.26 4.59 -2.82
N ARG A 48 3.59 5.27 -1.71
CA ARG A 48 4.93 5.78 -1.41
C ARG A 48 5.56 4.94 -0.30
N LEU A 49 6.77 4.44 -0.53
CA LEU A 49 7.54 3.65 0.42
C LEU A 49 8.86 4.34 0.75
N THR A 50 9.17 4.50 2.02
CA THR A 50 10.43 5.09 2.52
C THR A 50 11.08 4.13 3.52
N GLY A 51 12.34 3.77 3.33
CA GLY A 51 13.08 2.96 4.30
C GLY A 51 13.67 3.84 5.41
N VAL A 52 13.60 3.35 6.65
CA VAL A 52 14.22 3.97 7.84
C VAL A 52 15.39 3.09 8.24
N SER A 53 16.60 3.62 8.20
CA SER A 53 17.80 2.87 8.63
C SER A 53 17.82 2.66 10.15
N GLU A 54 18.74 1.83 10.64
CA GLU A 54 18.94 1.65 12.09
C GLU A 54 19.30 2.96 12.82
N SER A 55 19.96 3.90 12.14
CA SER A 55 20.29 5.22 12.68
C SER A 55 19.16 6.26 12.53
N GLY A 56 18.02 5.87 11.97
CA GLY A 56 16.87 6.75 11.74
C GLY A 56 16.94 7.58 10.45
N LEU A 57 17.99 7.45 9.63
CA LEU A 57 18.05 8.11 8.32
C LEU A 57 17.00 7.53 7.37
N LEU A 58 16.36 8.40 6.59
CA LEU A 58 15.36 8.04 5.60
C LEU A 58 16.02 7.82 4.22
N SER A 59 15.57 6.79 3.52
CA SER A 59 15.92 6.59 2.11
C SER A 59 15.22 7.63 1.22
N ARG A 60 15.63 7.71 -0.04
CA ARG A 60 14.77 8.30 -1.07
C ARG A 60 13.48 7.47 -1.17
N PRO A 61 12.31 8.09 -1.36
CA PRO A 61 11.07 7.36 -1.50
C PRO A 61 11.03 6.60 -2.83
N LEU A 62 10.45 5.41 -2.80
CA LEU A 62 9.97 4.69 -3.99
C LEU A 62 8.47 4.95 -4.11
N THR A 63 8.02 5.31 -5.30
CA THR A 63 6.60 5.55 -5.58
C THR A 63 6.12 4.63 -6.70
N THR A 64 4.91 4.11 -6.56
CA THR A 64 4.22 3.37 -7.61
C THR A 64 2.73 3.70 -7.60
N VAL A 65 2.05 3.34 -8.68
CA VAL A 65 0.59 3.47 -8.81
C VAL A 65 -0.02 2.09 -9.06
N ALA A 66 -1.12 1.80 -8.39
CA ALA A 66 -1.90 0.58 -8.59
C ALA A 66 -3.40 0.93 -8.69
N VAL A 67 -4.18 0.09 -9.37
CA VAL A 67 -5.64 0.25 -9.48
C VAL A 67 -6.31 -0.95 -8.84
N THR A 68 -7.27 -0.70 -7.96
CA THR A 68 -8.06 -1.77 -7.33
C THR A 68 -9.05 -2.36 -8.33
N GLY A 69 -9.33 -3.66 -8.20
CA GLY A 69 -10.37 -4.31 -8.99
C GLY A 69 -11.74 -3.68 -8.74
N THR A 70 -12.65 -3.82 -9.70
CA THR A 70 -14.05 -3.45 -9.53
C THR A 70 -14.80 -4.56 -8.81
N THR A 71 -15.67 -4.21 -7.87
CA THR A 71 -16.60 -5.18 -7.28
C THR A 71 -17.65 -5.51 -8.32
N HIS A 72 -17.49 -6.60 -9.05
CA HIS A 72 -18.59 -7.13 -9.84
C HIS A 72 -19.47 -7.96 -8.90
N SER A 73 -20.67 -7.46 -8.57
CA SER A 73 -21.66 -8.23 -7.83
C SER A 73 -21.92 -9.53 -8.60
N ALA A 74 -21.45 -10.67 -8.08
CA ALA A 74 -21.66 -12.01 -8.66
C ALA A 74 -23.14 -12.46 -8.67
N LEU A 75 -24.10 -11.55 -8.51
CA LEU A 75 -25.54 -11.82 -8.49
C LEU A 75 -26.24 -11.46 -9.82
N ALA A 76 -25.54 -10.93 -10.82
CA ALA A 76 -26.13 -10.70 -12.14
C ALA A 76 -26.22 -11.98 -13.02
N GLY A 77 -25.79 -13.14 -12.51
CA GLY A 77 -25.73 -14.40 -13.28
C GLY A 77 -26.74 -15.48 -12.91
N LEU A 78 -27.54 -15.31 -11.84
CA LEU A 78 -28.54 -16.30 -11.43
C LEU A 78 -29.95 -15.88 -11.87
N SER A 79 -30.13 -15.69 -13.18
CA SER A 79 -31.45 -15.66 -13.79
C SER A 79 -31.36 -16.31 -15.17
N SER A 80 -31.30 -17.64 -15.17
CA SER A 80 -31.85 -18.56 -16.18
C SER A 80 -31.16 -19.92 -16.06
N TYR A 81 -31.76 -20.82 -15.28
CA TYR A 81 -31.98 -22.25 -15.57
C TYR A 81 -33.07 -22.76 -14.63
#